data_AF-W1YA44-F1
#
_entry.id   AF-W1YA44-F1
#
_cell.length_a   1.000
_cell.length_b   1.000
_cell.length_c   1.000
_cell.angle_alpha   90.00
_cell.angle_beta   90.00
_cell.angle_gamma   90.00
#
_symmetry.space_group_name_H-M   'P 1'
#
loop_
_entity.id
_entity.type
_entity.pdbx_description
1 polymer ?
#
loop_
_entity_poly.entity_id
_entity_poly.type
_entity_poly.pdbx_seq_one_letter_code
_entity_poly.pdbx_strand_id
1 'polypeptide(L)' 'VVVATVKGDIHDLGKNIVAALLENNGYKIVDLGKDVDPEVIVQAIKDNKAALVGICSLMTTTMPQIDNTIAAIRA' A
#
# COMPACT_ATOMS: atom_id res chain seq x y z
N VAL A 1 -3.12 7.73 6.04
CA VAL A 1 -2.51 7.17 4.81
C VAL A 1 -2.51 5.67 4.95
N VAL A 2 -2.94 4.94 3.93
CA VAL A 2 -2.81 3.47 3.88
C VAL A 2 -1.54 3.13 3.12
N VAL A 3 -0.73 2.18 3.60
CA VAL A 3 0.45 1.69 2.88
C VAL A 3 0.44 0.17 2.80
N ALA A 4 0.85 -0.38 1.66
CA ALA A 4 0.89 -1.82 1.43
C ALA A 4 1.96 -2.19 0.41
N THR A 5 2.58 -3.35 0.58
CA THR A 5 3.33 -4.01 -0.49
C THR A 5 2.38 -4.95 -1.23
N VAL A 6 2.37 -4.86 -2.56
CA VAL A 6 1.42 -5.56 -3.43
C VAL A 6 1.50 -7.08 -3.29
N LYS A 7 0.42 -7.76 -3.69
CA LYS A 7 0.35 -9.21 -3.83
C LYS A 7 1.57 -9.78 -4.55
N GLY A 8 2.10 -10.87 -4.02
CA GLY A 8 3.24 -11.62 -4.52
C GLY A 8 4.59 -10.98 -4.19
N ASP A 9 4.63 -9.80 -3.57
CA ASP A 9 5.87 -9.12 -3.20
C ASP A 9 6.05 -9.07 -1.68
N ILE A 10 7.22 -9.50 -1.21
CA ILE A 10 7.55 -9.53 0.21
C ILE A 10 8.54 -8.45 0.64
N HIS A 11 9.00 -7.62 -0.31
CA HIS A 11 9.98 -6.58 -0.06
C HIS A 11 9.26 -5.31 0.43
N ASP A 12 9.51 -4.94 1.68
CA ASP A 12 8.78 -3.87 2.39
C ASP A 12 9.69 -2.80 3.00
N LEU A 13 11.01 -2.89 2.83
CA LEU A 13 11.94 -1.92 3.41
C LEU A 13 11.65 -0.48 2.96
N GLY A 14 11.47 -0.28 1.65
CA GLY A 14 11.13 1.04 1.09
C GLY A 14 9.81 1.59 1.63
N LYS A 15 8.78 0.73 1.72
CA LYS A 15 7.49 1.05 2.34
C LYS A 15 7.66 1.50 3.79
N ASN A 16 8.41 0.74 4.60
CA ASN A 16 8.59 1.01 6.02
C ASN A 16 9.35 2.32 6.27
N ILE A 17 10.35 2.64 5.45
CA ILE A 17 11.06 3.93 5.52
C ILE A 17 10.08 5.08 5.23
N VAL A 18 9.29 4.99 4.16
CA VAL A 18 8.31 6.04 3.80
C VAL A 18 7.22 6.15 4.87
N ALA A 19 6.73 5.03 5.40
CA ALA A 19 5.75 5.01 6.49
C ALA A 19 6.29 5.74 7.72
N ALA A 20 7.49 5.39 8.19
CA ALA A 20 8.12 6.03 9.34
C ALA A 20 8.35 7.54 9.13
N LEU A 21 8.75 7.95 7.92
CA LEU A 21 8.88 9.38 7.59
C LEU A 21 7.53 10.10 7.66
N LEU A 22 6.46 9.50 7.13
CA LEU A 22 5.13 10.09 7.21
C LEU A 22 4.60 10.14 8.66
N GLU A 23 4.79 9.08 9.45
CA GLU A 23 4.44 9.08 10.88
C GLU A 23 5.15 10.20 11.64
N ASN A 24 6.46 10.36 11.42
CA ASN A 24 7.25 11.44 12.04
C ASN A 24 6.74 12.84 11.64
N ASN A 25 6.15 12.97 10.44
CA ASN A 25 5.52 14.21 9.98
C ASN A 25 4.04 14.35 10.40
N GLY A 26 3.58 13.54 11.37
CA GLY A 26 2.24 13.67 11.96
C GLY A 26 1.12 13.00 11.17
N TYR A 27 1.43 12.21 10.14
CA TYR A 27 0.42 11.44 9.41
C TYR A 27 0.05 10.17 10.19
N LYS A 28 -1.25 9.90 10.33
CA LYS A 28 -1.73 8.58 10.79
C LYS A 28 -1.52 7.55 9.68
N ILE A 29 -0.72 6.52 9.95
CA ILE A 29 -0.45 5.42 9.02
C ILE A 29 -1.28 4.19 9.37
N VAL A 30 -1.80 3.54 8.34
CA VAL A 30 -2.39 2.20 8.39
C VAL A 30 -1.53 1.34 7.48
N ASP A 31 -0.66 0.54 8.08
CA ASP A 31 0.24 -0.36 7.35
C ASP A 31 -0.40 -1.75 7.23
N LEU A 32 -0.64 -2.18 6.00
CA LEU A 32 -1.21 -3.49 5.70
C LEU A 32 -0.13 -4.58 5.55
N GLY A 33 1.14 -4.21 5.65
CA GLY A 33 2.25 -5.13 5.51
C GLY A 33 2.54 -5.44 4.04
N LYS A 34 2.75 -6.72 3.74
CA LYS A 34 3.25 -7.21 2.46
C LYS A 34 2.45 -8.39 1.95
N ASP A 35 2.60 -8.66 0.66
CA ASP A 35 1.79 -9.65 -0.06
C ASP A 35 0.28 -9.38 0.11
N VAL A 36 -0.13 -8.14 -0.12
CA VAL A 36 -1.50 -7.68 0.15
C VAL A 36 -2.34 -7.69 -1.13
N ASP A 37 -3.49 -8.37 -1.07
CA ASP A 37 -4.48 -8.37 -2.14
C ASP A 37 -5.10 -6.97 -2.38
N PRO A 38 -5.37 -6.59 -3.64
CA PRO A 38 -5.99 -5.29 -3.98
C PRO A 38 -7.28 -4.99 -3.21
N GLU A 39 -8.13 -6.00 -3.01
CA GLU A 39 -9.42 -5.87 -2.33
C GLU A 39 -9.24 -5.47 -0.86
N VAL A 40 -8.20 -6.00 -0.21
CA VAL A 40 -7.85 -5.66 1.18
C VAL A 40 -7.40 -4.20 1.26
N ILE A 41 -6.62 -3.73 0.28
CA ILE A 41 -6.19 -2.33 0.20
C ILE A 41 -7.40 -1.41 0.02
N VAL A 42 -8.32 -1.75 -0.90
CA VAL A 42 -9.55 -0.99 -1.13
C VAL A 42 -10.41 -0.93 0.13
N GLN A 43 -10.58 -2.06 0.83
CA GLN A 43 -11.35 -2.12 2.06
C GLN A 43 -10.72 -1.25 3.16
N ALA A 44 -9.40 -1.35 3.35
CA ALA A 44 -8.69 -0.53 4.32
C ALA A 44 -8.80 0.97 4.03
N ILE A 45 -8.78 1.39 2.75
CA ILE A 45 -9.01 2.77 2.35
C ILE A 45 -10.41 3.23 2.78
N LYS A 46 -11.44 2.42 2.52
CA LYS A 46 -12.83 2.73 2.87
C LYS A 46 -13.03 2.81 4.39
N ASP A 47 -12.58 1.80 5.12
CA ASP A 47 -12.74 1.69 6.58
C ASP A 47 -12.05 2.83 7.32
N ASN A 48 -10.88 3.23 6.84
CA ASN A 48 -10.08 4.30 7.47
C ASN A 48 -10.32 5.67 6.85
N LYS A 49 -11.22 5.79 5.86
CA LYS A 49 -11.47 7.00 5.07
C LYS A 49 -10.16 7.66 4.60
N ALA A 50 -9.23 6.84 4.12
CA ALA A 50 -7.89 7.29 3.80
C ALA A 50 -7.88 8.15 2.54
N ALA A 51 -7.34 9.37 2.64
CA ALA A 51 -7.18 10.28 1.50
C ALA A 51 -5.95 9.96 0.62
N LEU A 52 -5.04 9.13 1.11
CA LEU A 52 -3.78 8.78 0.45
C LEU A 52 -3.49 7.29 0.63
N VAL A 53 -3.01 6.67 -0.43
CA VAL A 53 -2.53 5.28 -0.46
C VAL A 53 -1.12 5.23 -1.05
N GLY A 54 -0.22 4.51 -0.39
CA GLY A 54 1.12 4.20 -0.86
C GLY A 54 1.24 2.72 -1.22
N ILE A 55 1.66 2.42 -2.45
CA ILE A 55 1.80 1.06 -2.96
C ILE A 55 3.28 0.79 -3.19
N CYS A 56 3.78 -0.33 -2.67
CA CYS A 56 5.18 -0.75 -2.80
C CYS A 56 5.30 -2.06 -3.60
N SER A 57 6.30 -2.13 -4.46
CA SER A 57 6.75 -3.33 -5.16
C SER A 57 8.23 -3.17 -5.51
N LEU A 58 9.00 -4.25 -5.46
CA LEU A 58 10.41 -4.28 -5.85
C LEU A 58 10.62 -5.12 -7.12
N MET A 59 9.98 -6.29 -7.21
CA MET A 59 10.26 -7.23 -8.30
C MET A 59 9.53 -6.83 -9.58
N THR A 60 10.19 -6.95 -10.74
CA THR A 60 9.57 -6.67 -12.04
C THR A 60 8.34 -7.55 -12.29
N THR A 61 8.32 -8.76 -11.73
CA THR A 61 7.20 -9.70 -11.83
C THR A 61 5.96 -9.27 -11.05
N THR A 62 6.12 -8.44 -10.01
CA THR A 62 5.03 -7.97 -9.14
C THR A 62 4.61 -6.53 -9.45
N MET A 63 5.42 -5.75 -10.19
CA MET A 63 5.07 -4.39 -10.63
C MET A 63 3.69 -4.27 -11.32
N PRO A 64 3.24 -5.19 -12.18
CA PRO A 64 1.89 -5.13 -12.76
C PRO A 64 0.75 -5.16 -11.72
N GLN A 65 1.01 -5.66 -10.51
CA GLN A 65 0.02 -5.61 -9.42
C GLN A 65 -0.24 -4.19 -8.94
N ILE A 66 0.66 -3.24 -9.19
CA ILE A 66 0.40 -1.81 -8.94
C ILE A 66 -0.77 -1.34 -9.80
N ASP A 67 -0.76 -1.65 -11.11
CA ASP A 67 -1.83 -1.27 -12.03
C ASP A 67 -3.16 -1.94 -11.66
N ASN A 68 -3.13 -3.23 -11.31
CA ASN A 68 -4.31 -3.95 -10.83
C ASN A 68 -4.89 -3.31 -9.56
N THR A 69 -4.03 -2.92 -8.62
CA THR A 69 -4.46 -2.25 -7.38
C THR A 69 -5.06 -0.88 -7.67
N ILE A 70 -4.45 -0.10 -8.56
CA ILE A 70 -4.99 1.21 -8.98
C ILE A 70 -6.36 1.04 -9.66
N ALA A 71 -6.50 0.04 -10.53
CA ALA A 71 -7.77 -0.26 -11.18
C ALA A 71 -8.86 -0.61 -10.16
N ALA A 72 -8.55 -1.47 -9.18
CA ALA A 72 -9.47 -1.84 -8.10
C ALA A 72 -9.88 -0.65 -7.22
N ILE A 73 -8.97 0.31 -6.98
CA ILE A 73 -9.26 1.53 -6.21
C ILE A 73 -10.20 2.48 -6.97
N ARG A 74 -10.11 2.50 -8.31
CA ARG A 74 -10.88 3.42 -9.17
C ARG A 74 -12.24 2.86 -9.60
N ALA A 75 -12.47 1.56 -9.43
CA ALA A 75 -13.73 0.90 -9.70
C ALA A 75 -14.81 1.29 -8.69
#